data_AF-A0A9E5NZP2-F1
#
_entry.id   AF-A0A9E5NZP2-F1
#
_cell.length_a   1.000
_cell.length_b   1.000
_cell.length_c   1.000
_cell.angle_alpha   90.00
_cell.angle_beta   90.00
_cell.angle_gamma   90.00
#
_symmetry.space_group_name_H-M   'P 1'
#
loop_
_entity.id
_entity.type
_entity.pdbx_description
1 polymer ?
#
loop_
_entity_poly.entity_id
_entity_poly.type
_entity_poly.pdbx_seq_one_letter_code
_entity_poly.pdbx_strand_id
1 'polypeptide(L)'
;PWQPPKLYYQVIPLSRIRRLGEIMRNRAKQLEIDPEFMGTDDDTITTWIDIRDFVKEKFAAIRCHKSQIGENSFFRQFTESQRNELFGFECFIRMAGRNRPSKKETDLFEGLLPWNDSS
;
A
#
# COMPACT_ATOMS: atom_id res chain seq x y z
N PRO A 1 -13.26 10.95 -26.89
CA PRO A 1 -13.05 9.86 -25.91
C PRO A 1 -12.20 10.39 -24.75
N TRP A 2 -12.48 9.99 -23.51
CA TRP A 2 -11.72 10.41 -22.32
C TRP A 2 -10.54 9.46 -22.08
N GLN A 3 -9.38 10.01 -21.67
CA GLN A 3 -8.17 9.25 -21.37
C GLN A 3 -7.62 9.63 -19.98
N PRO A 4 -7.31 8.65 -19.11
CA PRO A 4 -6.75 8.94 -17.80
C PRO A 4 -5.34 9.55 -17.93
N PRO A 5 -5.00 10.60 -17.17
CA PRO A 5 -3.70 11.27 -17.28
C PRO A 5 -2.55 10.47 -16.66
N LYS A 6 -2.85 9.56 -15.72
CA LYS A 6 -1.87 8.66 -15.07
C LYS A 6 -2.51 7.30 -14.78
N LEU A 7 -1.70 6.24 -14.82
CA LEU A 7 -2.08 4.87 -14.44
C LEU A 7 -1.07 4.33 -13.42
N TYR A 8 -1.58 3.75 -12.34
CA TYR A 8 -0.78 3.19 -11.26
C TYR A 8 -1.22 1.77 -10.92
N TYR A 9 -0.28 0.90 -10.60
CA TYR A 9 -0.54 -0.41 -10.00
C TYR A 9 -0.15 -0.39 -8.52
N GLN A 10 -1.07 -0.82 -7.65
CA GLN A 10 -0.78 -1.00 -6.23
C GLN A 10 0.17 -2.18 -6.06
N VAL A 11 1.18 -2.00 -5.21
CA VAL A 11 2.19 -3.01 -4.92
C VAL A 11 2.47 -3.09 -3.43
N ILE A 12 3.03 -4.21 -2.99
CA ILE A 12 3.51 -4.38 -1.62
C ILE A 12 5.05 -4.36 -1.66
N PRO A 13 5.72 -3.45 -0.93
CA PRO A 13 7.17 -3.43 -0.86
C PRO A 13 7.74 -4.75 -0.34
N LEU A 14 8.83 -5.22 -0.93
CA LEU A 14 9.54 -6.42 -0.52
C LEU A 14 10.06 -6.29 0.92
N SER A 15 10.55 -5.11 1.29
CA SER A 15 10.95 -4.79 2.66
C SER A 15 9.81 -5.01 3.67
N ARG A 16 8.57 -4.67 3.29
CA ARG A 16 7.38 -4.86 4.13
C ARG A 16 7.07 -6.34 4.33
N ILE A 17 7.13 -7.16 3.27
CA ILE A 17 6.89 -8.60 3.40
C ILE A 17 7.96 -9.26 4.28
N ARG A 18 9.24 -8.88 4.12
CA ARG A 18 10.34 -9.37 4.98
C ARG A 18 10.13 -9.00 6.44
N ARG A 19 9.81 -7.73 6.70
CA ARG A 19 9.51 -7.23 8.04
C ARG A 19 8.30 -7.92 8.66
N LEU A 20 7.31 -8.23 7.83
CA LEU A 20 6.17 -8.97 8.29
C LEU A 20 6.53 -10.40 8.71
N GLY A 21 7.34 -11.08 7.90
CA GLY A 21 7.88 -12.39 8.22
C GLY A 21 8.61 -12.37 9.57
N GLU A 22 9.44 -11.37 9.85
CA GLU A 22 10.11 -11.19 11.14
C GLU A 22 9.15 -11.15 12.33
N ILE A 23 8.10 -10.32 12.24
CA ILE A 23 7.12 -10.14 13.31
C ILE A 23 6.31 -11.43 13.54
N MET A 24 5.99 -12.14 12.46
CA MET A 24 5.14 -13.34 12.50
C MET A 24 5.89 -14.62 12.85
N ARG A 25 7.21 -14.70 12.63
CA ARG A 25 8.04 -15.83 13.07
C ARG A 25 7.90 -16.11 14.57
N ASN A 26 7.69 -15.07 15.38
CA ASN A 26 7.48 -15.18 16.82
C ASN A 26 6.06 -15.61 17.23
N ARG A 27 5.12 -15.72 16.28
CA ARG A 27 3.67 -15.96 16.54
C ARG A 27 3.11 -17.24 15.92
N ALA A 28 3.97 -18.04 15.27
CA ALA A 28 3.74 -19.41 14.79
C ALA A 28 2.27 -19.82 14.51
N LYS A 29 1.74 -19.34 13.38
CA LYS A 29 1.12 -20.21 12.36
C LYS A 29 1.65 -19.72 11.02
N GLN A 30 2.33 -20.61 10.29
CA GLN A 30 2.98 -20.33 9.02
C GLN A 30 1.97 -19.70 8.05
N LEU A 31 2.04 -18.39 7.88
CA LEU A 31 1.73 -17.83 6.57
C LEU A 31 2.94 -18.22 5.72
N GLU A 32 2.80 -19.23 4.87
CA GLU A 32 3.77 -19.57 3.83
C GLU A 32 3.77 -18.48 2.76
N ILE A 33 4.11 -17.26 3.16
CA ILE A 33 4.30 -16.13 2.26
C ILE A 33 5.73 -16.23 1.78
N ASP A 34 5.91 -16.63 0.53
CA ASP A 34 7.15 -16.43 -0.20
C ASP A 34 7.31 -14.91 -0.46
N PRO A 35 8.26 -14.23 0.22
CA PRO A 35 8.45 -12.80 0.06
C PRO A 35 8.78 -12.38 -1.37
N GLU A 36 9.53 -13.21 -2.08
CA GLU A 36 9.96 -12.96 -3.45
C GLU A 36 8.81 -13.13 -4.45
N PHE A 37 7.77 -13.90 -4.10
CA PHE A 37 6.54 -14.00 -4.91
C PHE A 37 5.55 -12.86 -4.67
N MET A 38 5.49 -12.34 -3.43
CA MET A 38 4.49 -11.34 -3.04
C MET A 38 5.00 -9.90 -3.00
N GLY A 39 6.31 -9.71 -2.83
CA GLY A 39 6.95 -8.41 -2.69
C GLY A 39 7.40 -7.82 -4.02
N THR A 40 7.34 -6.50 -4.12
CA THR A 40 7.94 -5.71 -5.20
C THR A 40 9.20 -5.04 -4.68
N ASP A 41 10.29 -5.09 -5.44
CA ASP A 41 11.54 -4.42 -5.09
C ASP A 41 11.29 -2.92 -4.85
N ASP A 42 11.62 -2.44 -3.65
CA ASP A 42 11.41 -1.09 -3.16
C ASP A 42 11.99 -0.01 -4.08
N ASP A 43 13.05 -0.33 -4.83
CA ASP A 43 13.70 0.58 -5.79
C ASP A 43 12.92 0.77 -7.08
N THR A 44 12.07 -0.21 -7.44
CA THR A 44 11.18 -0.11 -8.60
C THR A 44 9.88 0.65 -8.30
N ILE A 45 9.56 0.82 -7.02
CA ILE A 45 8.35 1.54 -6.57
C ILE A 45 8.54 3.04 -6.80
N THR A 46 7.68 3.60 -7.65
CA THR A 46 7.76 5.01 -8.05
C THR A 46 7.02 5.93 -7.11
N THR A 47 6.10 5.43 -6.29
CA THR A 47 5.17 6.27 -5.53
C THR A 47 4.91 5.69 -4.15
N TRP A 48 5.08 6.52 -3.12
CA TRP A 48 4.91 6.16 -1.71
C TRP A 48 4.02 7.21 -1.03
N ILE A 49 2.80 6.83 -0.70
CA ILE A 49 1.84 7.71 -0.05
C ILE A 49 1.83 7.39 1.44
N ASP A 50 2.20 8.36 2.26
CA ASP A 50 2.05 8.27 3.70
C ASP A 50 0.57 8.39 4.07
N ILE A 51 0.03 7.34 4.68
CA ILE A 51 -1.35 7.25 5.13
C ILE A 51 -1.44 7.04 6.65
N ARG A 52 -0.38 7.31 7.42
CA ARG A 52 -0.36 7.06 8.87
C ARG A 52 -1.53 7.70 9.61
N ASP A 53 -1.95 8.89 9.20
CA ASP A 53 -3.11 9.59 9.75
C ASP A 53 -4.45 8.87 9.50
N PHE A 54 -4.50 7.94 8.54
CA PHE A 54 -5.68 7.19 8.11
C PHE A 54 -5.61 5.69 8.40
N VAL A 55 -4.55 5.21 9.05
CA VAL A 55 -4.38 3.77 9.35
C VAL A 55 -5.51 3.27 10.25
N LYS A 56 -6.01 4.08 11.17
CA LYS A 56 -7.11 3.72 12.07
C LYS A 56 -8.39 3.42 11.30
N GLU A 57 -8.73 4.28 10.35
CA GLU A 57 -9.88 4.21 9.45
C GLU A 57 -9.76 3.01 8.53
N LYS A 58 -8.58 2.82 7.92
CA LYS A 58 -8.28 1.63 7.10
C LYS A 58 -8.55 0.33 7.86
N PHE A 59 -8.04 0.20 9.08
CA PHE A 59 -8.27 -1.00 9.89
C PHE A 59 -9.72 -1.11 10.39
N ALA A 60 -10.43 0.01 10.57
CA ALA A 60 -11.87 -0.02 10.84
C ALA A 60 -12.65 -0.59 9.65
N ALA A 61 -12.35 -0.13 8.44
CA ALA A 61 -12.95 -0.65 7.21
C ALA A 61 -12.65 -2.15 7.03
N ILE A 62 -11.39 -2.59 7.19
CA ILE A 62 -11.00 -4.00 7.15
C ILE A 62 -11.85 -4.84 8.11
N ARG A 63 -12.08 -4.37 9.34
CA ARG A 63 -12.89 -5.10 10.34
C ARG A 63 -14.37 -5.26 9.97
N CYS A 64 -14.90 -4.42 9.08
CA CYS A 64 -16.27 -4.55 8.58
C CYS A 64 -16.46 -5.79 7.69
N HIS A 65 -15.39 -6.27 7.04
CA HIS A 65 -15.41 -7.45 6.17
C HIS A 65 -15.35 -8.77 6.96
N LYS A 66 -16.20 -8.94 7.98
CA LYS A 66 -16.14 -10.06 8.94
C LYS A 66 -16.20 -11.45 8.30
N SER A 67 -16.96 -11.62 7.21
CA SER A 67 -17.08 -12.90 6.49
C SER A 67 -15.81 -13.30 5.71
N GLN A 68 -14.99 -12.32 5.34
CA GLN A 68 -13.72 -12.52 4.63
C GLN A 68 -12.53 -12.49 5.61
N ILE A 69 -12.69 -11.76 6.73
CA ILE A 69 -11.65 -11.46 7.70
C ILE A 69 -12.13 -11.98 9.05
N GLY A 70 -11.95 -13.31 9.23
CA GLY A 70 -12.36 -14.04 10.41
C GLY A 70 -11.71 -13.54 11.71
N GLU A 71 -12.16 -14.09 12.84
CA GLU A 71 -11.74 -13.66 14.17
C GLU A 71 -10.24 -13.88 14.43
N ASN A 72 -9.65 -14.90 13.81
CA ASN A 72 -8.22 -15.18 13.86
C ASN A 72 -7.40 -14.45 12.76
N SER A 73 -8.00 -13.46 12.10
CA SER A 73 -7.32 -12.77 11.00
C SER A 73 -6.04 -12.10 11.47
N PHE A 74 -5.00 -12.31 10.67
CA PHE A 74 -3.74 -11.59 10.67
C PHE A 74 -3.86 -10.08 10.97
N PHE A 75 -4.83 -9.39 10.38
CA PHE A 75 -5.02 -7.94 10.57
C PHE A 75 -5.38 -7.55 12.02
N ARG A 76 -5.87 -8.49 12.83
CA ARG A 76 -6.19 -8.25 14.24
C ARG A 76 -4.98 -8.43 15.16
N GLN A 77 -3.87 -8.96 14.66
CA GLN A 77 -2.72 -9.36 15.48
C GLN A 77 -1.70 -8.23 15.71
N PHE A 78 -1.84 -7.08 15.06
CA PHE A 78 -0.86 -5.98 15.16
C PHE A 78 -1.23 -4.97 16.25
N THR A 79 -0.21 -4.54 17.01
CA THR A 79 -0.29 -3.34 17.85
C THR A 79 -0.44 -2.10 16.99
N GLU A 80 -0.88 -0.98 17.56
CA GLU A 80 -1.03 0.28 16.82
C GLU A 80 0.29 0.75 16.19
N SER A 81 1.39 0.67 16.95
CA SER A 81 2.73 0.98 16.43
C SER A 81 3.12 0.08 15.25
N GLN A 82 2.85 -1.24 15.34
CA GLN A 82 3.09 -2.16 14.23
C GLN A 82 2.20 -1.86 13.02
N ARG A 83 0.97 -1.37 13.22
CA ARG A 83 0.09 -0.99 12.12
C ARG A 83 0.64 0.22 11.36
N ASN A 84 1.12 1.23 12.07
CA ASN A 84 1.75 2.39 11.44
C ASN A 84 3.04 2.02 10.71
N GLU A 85 3.86 1.14 11.30
CA GLU A 85 5.09 0.64 10.67
C GLU A 85 4.79 -0.15 9.38
N LEU A 86 3.88 -1.11 9.43
CA LEU A 86 3.64 -2.05 8.32
C LEU A 86 2.65 -1.53 7.27
N PHE A 87 1.68 -0.72 7.67
CA PHE A 87 0.55 -0.30 6.82
C PHE A 87 0.41 1.21 6.70
N GLY A 88 1.36 1.99 7.24
CA GLY A 88 1.38 3.44 7.17
C GLY A 88 1.70 4.00 5.79
N PHE A 89 2.10 3.18 4.83
CA PHE A 89 2.32 3.59 3.45
C PHE A 89 1.50 2.76 2.46
N GLU A 90 0.92 3.43 1.49
CA GLU A 90 0.40 2.80 0.26
C GLU A 90 1.38 3.05 -0.89
N CYS A 91 1.73 1.99 -1.59
CA CYS A 91 2.84 1.99 -2.54
C CYS A 91 2.34 1.62 -3.94
N PHE A 92 2.88 2.31 -4.94
CA PHE A 92 2.46 2.14 -6.32
C PHE A 92 3.62 2.21 -7.30
N ILE A 93 3.45 1.53 -8.44
CA ILE A 93 4.27 1.73 -9.64
C ILE A 93 3.43 2.49 -10.67
N ARG A 94 3.98 3.59 -11.18
CA ARG A 94 3.39 4.38 -12.25
C ARG A 94 3.69 3.72 -13.59
N MET A 95 2.66 3.16 -14.21
CA MET A 95 2.75 2.40 -15.46
C MET A 95 2.56 3.26 -16.71
N ALA A 96 1.79 4.34 -16.60
CA ALA A 96 1.56 5.26 -17.70
C ALA A 96 1.25 6.68 -17.21
N GLY A 97 1.31 7.63 -18.16
CA GLY A 97 0.94 9.02 -17.96
C GLY A 97 2.03 9.99 -18.42
N ARG A 98 1.68 11.28 -18.52
CA ARG A 98 2.60 12.32 -19.02
C ARG A 98 3.71 12.61 -18.03
N ASN A 99 4.95 12.69 -18.52
CA ASN A 99 6.18 12.92 -17.76
C ASN A 99 6.47 11.82 -16.72
N ARG A 100 7.54 11.06 -16.96
CA ARG A 100 8.05 10.12 -15.95
C ARG A 100 8.55 10.94 -14.76
N PRO A 101 8.16 10.60 -13.52
CA PRO A 101 8.60 11.37 -12.38
C PRO A 101 10.12 11.25 -12.21
N SER A 102 10.80 12.36 -11.94
CA SER A 102 12.26 12.40 -11.74
C SER A 102 12.68 11.94 -10.34
N LYS A 103 11.72 11.82 -9.42
CA LYS A 103 11.86 11.38 -8.04
C LYS A 103 10.67 10.47 -7.67
N LYS A 104 10.74 9.77 -6.53
CA LYS A 104 9.57 9.05 -6.02
C LYS A 104 8.45 10.06 -5.70
N GLU A 105 7.25 9.80 -6.21
CA GLU A 105 6.05 10.62 -5.98
C GLU A 105 5.50 10.36 -4.57
N THR A 106 4.92 11.38 -3.94
CA THR A 106 4.22 11.25 -2.64
C THR A 106 2.72 11.54 -2.75
N ASP A 107 2.25 11.91 -3.94
CA ASP A 107 0.86 12.21 -4.26
C ASP A 107 0.57 11.70 -5.69
N LEU A 108 -0.52 10.94 -5.86
CA LEU A 108 -0.95 10.43 -7.17
C LEU A 108 -1.29 11.56 -8.14
N PHE A 109 -1.75 12.70 -7.62
CA PHE A 109 -2.20 13.86 -8.37
C PHE A 109 -1.11 14.91 -8.61
N GLU A 110 0.13 14.69 -8.14
CA GLU A 110 1.24 15.63 -8.31
C GLU A 110 1.39 16.02 -9.79
N GLY A 111 1.31 17.33 -10.09
CA GLY A 111 1.43 17.86 -11.45
C GLY A 111 0.17 17.72 -12.33
N LEU A 112 -0.96 17.26 -11.80
CA LEU A 112 -2.25 17.39 -12.47
C LEU A 112 -2.86 18.76 -12.17
N LEU A 113 -3.36 19.42 -13.21
CA LEU A 113 -4.15 20.63 -13.02
C LEU A 113 -5.47 20.25 -12.34
N PRO A 114 -5.99 21.08 -11.42
CA PRO A 114 -7.37 20.94 -10.97
C PRO A 114 -8.30 20.96 -12.18
N TRP A 115 -9.42 20.26 -12.06
CA TRP A 115 -10.39 20.21 -13.12
C TRP A 115 -10.96 21.63 -13.33
N ASN A 116 -10.59 22.26 -14.45
CA ASN A 116 -11.23 23.50 -14.89
C ASN A 116 -12.47 23.11 -15.69
N ASP A 117 -13.64 23.44 -15.17
CA ASP A 117 -14.90 23.36 -15.90
C ASP A 117 -14.90 24.44 -16.98
N SER A 118 -14.30 24.14 -18.12
CA SER A 118 -14.46 24.95 -19.34
C SER A 118 -15.65 24.39 -20.12
N SER A 119 -16.83 24.70 -19.60
CA SER A 119 -18.08 24.73 -20.37
C SER A 119 -18.19 26.05 -21.15
#